data_AF-A0A0S3U9S6-F1
#
_entry.id   AF-A0A0S3U9S6-F1
#
_cell.length_a   1.000
_cell.length_b   1.000
_cell.length_c   1.000
_cell.angle_alpha   90.00
_cell.angle_beta   90.00
_cell.angle_gamma   90.00
#
_symmetry.space_group_name_H-M   'P 1'
#
loop_
_entity.id
_entity.type
_entity.pdbx_description
1 polymer ?
#
loop_
_entity_poly.entity_id
_entity_poly.type
_entity_poly.pdbx_seq_one_letter_code
_entity_poly.pdbx_strand_id
1 'polypeptide(L)'
;MVAVPVLMPPRKAKTFKLDEELIEALERLSEGANESIGAYVERVLWRYCQGVGAISPDKEPPKDPRGGRREGAGRKSKSQEDTEE
;
A
#
# COMPACT_ATOMS: atom_id res chain seq x y z
N MET A 1 -25.03 -3.64 -17.57
CA MET A 1 -23.63 -4.01 -17.32
C MET A 1 -23.46 -4.20 -15.81
N VAL A 2 -23.26 -5.44 -15.35
CA VAL A 2 -23.10 -5.74 -13.92
C VAL A 2 -21.64 -5.46 -13.56
N ALA A 3 -21.41 -4.56 -12.60
CA ALA A 3 -20.09 -4.30 -12.07
C ALA A 3 -19.61 -5.56 -11.33
N VAL A 4 -18.63 -6.27 -11.91
CA VAL A 4 -17.96 -7.38 -11.24
C VAL A 4 -17.13 -6.78 -10.11
N PRO A 5 -17.41 -7.10 -8.82
CA PRO A 5 -16.56 -6.64 -7.75
C PRO A 5 -15.19 -7.29 -7.93
N VAL A 6 -14.16 -6.47 -8.16
CA VAL A 6 -12.76 -6.91 -8.16
C VAL A 6 -12.46 -7.36 -6.72
N LEU A 7 -12.63 -8.65 -6.45
CA LEU A 7 -12.22 -9.27 -5.19
C LEU A 7 -10.70 -9.17 -5.11
N MET A 8 -10.20 -8.12 -4.45
CA MET A 8 -8.78 -8.01 -4.16
C MET A 8 -8.32 -9.26 -3.41
N PRO A 9 -7.25 -9.93 -3.85
CA PRO A 9 -6.76 -11.12 -3.18
C PRO A 9 -6.37 -10.80 -1.73
N PRO A 10 -6.65 -11.70 -0.77
CA PRO A 10 -6.34 -11.46 0.64
C PRO A 10 -4.83 -11.28 0.82
N ARG A 11 -4.43 -10.11 1.32
CA ARG A 11 -3.04 -9.81 1.65
C ARG A 11 -2.66 -10.50 2.97
N LYS A 12 -1.55 -11.23 2.98
CA LYS A 12 -0.98 -11.84 4.20
C LYS A 12 0.20 -11.01 4.67
N ALA A 13 0.20 -10.62 5.94
CA ALA A 13 1.36 -9.95 6.54
C ALA A 13 2.46 -10.97 6.83
N LYS A 14 3.70 -10.62 6.51
CA LYS A 14 4.89 -11.38 6.87
C LYS A 14 5.97 -10.41 7.34
N THR A 15 6.54 -10.67 8.50
CA THR A 15 7.57 -9.83 9.10
C THR A 15 8.94 -10.41 8.79
N PHE A 16 9.86 -9.55 8.35
CA PHE A 16 11.26 -9.89 8.09
C PHE A 16 12.17 -9.01 8.94
N LYS A 17 13.34 -9.54 9.33
CA LYS A 17 14.43 -8.73 9.87
C LYS A 17 15.33 -8.36 8.70
N LEU A 18 15.52 -7.07 8.47
CA LEU A 18 16.38 -6.53 7.43
C LEU A 18 17.53 -5.77 8.09
N ASP A 19 18.61 -5.60 7.33
CA ASP A 19 19.72 -4.73 7.70
C ASP A 19 19.23 -3.27 7.80
N GLU A 20 19.80 -2.50 8.72
CA GLU A 20 19.48 -1.09 8.93
C GLU A 20 19.78 -0.25 7.68
N GLU A 21 20.93 -0.49 7.03
CA GLU A 21 21.31 0.24 5.80
C GLU A 21 20.29 0.00 4.66
N LEU A 22 19.73 -1.22 4.61
CA LEU A 22 18.72 -1.58 3.63
C LEU A 22 17.39 -0.89 3.91
N ILE A 23 17.01 -0.76 5.18
CA ILE A 23 15.78 -0.06 5.58
C ILE A 23 15.86 1.41 5.18
N GLU A 24 16.98 2.09 5.48
CA GLU A 24 17.18 3.49 5.10
C GLU A 24 17.14 3.68 3.58
N ALA A 25 17.76 2.77 2.81
CA ALA A 25 17.74 2.84 1.35
C ALA A 25 16.31 2.66 0.80
N LEU A 26 15.53 1.74 1.36
CA LEU A 26 14.13 1.52 0.97
C LEU A 26 13.25 2.73 1.29
N GLU A 27 13.47 3.39 2.42
CA GLU A 27 12.77 4.62 2.78
C GLU A 27 13.00 5.71 1.74
N ARG A 28 14.27 6.04 1.43
CA ARG A 28 14.63 7.05 0.42
C ARG A 28 14.06 6.74 -0.96
N LEU A 29 14.08 5.47 -1.37
CA LEU A 29 13.52 5.04 -2.66
C LEU A 29 12.00 5.13 -2.70
N SER A 30 11.33 4.80 -1.58
CA SER A 30 9.88 4.91 -1.48
C SER A 30 9.39 6.36 -1.51
N GLU A 31 10.11 7.27 -0.84
CA GLU A 31 9.86 8.71 -0.88
C GLU A 31 10.03 9.27 -2.29
N GLY A 32 11.11 8.92 -2.98
CA GLY A 32 11.34 9.32 -4.37
C GLY A 32 10.27 8.79 -5.35
N ALA A 33 9.64 7.66 -5.03
CA ALA A 33 8.53 7.10 -5.80
C ALA A 33 7.14 7.62 -5.38
N ASN A 34 7.05 8.43 -4.32
CA ASN A 34 5.79 8.88 -3.71
C ASN A 34 4.83 7.73 -3.38
N GLU A 35 5.38 6.62 -2.88
CA GLU A 35 4.65 5.39 -2.53
C GLU A 35 4.99 5.00 -1.08
N SER A 36 4.12 4.23 -0.43
CA SER A 36 4.47 3.64 0.86
C SER A 36 5.62 2.64 0.70
N ILE A 37 6.48 2.47 1.72
CA ILE A 37 7.55 1.46 1.71
C ILE A 37 6.98 0.07 1.36
N GLY A 38 5.80 -0.27 1.89
CA GLY A 38 5.12 -1.52 1.60
C GLY A 38 4.73 -1.66 0.12
N ALA A 39 4.15 -0.63 -0.49
CA ALA A 39 3.82 -0.61 -1.91
C ALA A 39 5.07 -0.73 -2.78
N TYR A 40 6.11 0.01 -2.43
CA TYR A 40 7.37 0.02 -3.14
C TYR A 40 8.01 -1.38 -3.14
N VAL A 41 8.13 -1.99 -1.97
CA VAL A 41 8.69 -3.34 -1.80
C VAL A 41 7.84 -4.37 -2.53
N GLU A 42 6.51 -4.30 -2.42
CA GLU A 42 5.60 -5.22 -3.12
C GLU A 42 5.79 -5.12 -4.64
N ARG A 43 5.87 -3.90 -5.19
CA ARG A 43 6.09 -3.66 -6.62
C ARG A 43 7.44 -4.21 -7.09
N VAL A 44 8.52 -3.95 -6.35
CA VAL A 44 9.87 -4.42 -6.70
C VAL A 44 9.93 -5.94 -6.66
N LEU A 45 9.44 -6.56 -5.59
CA LEU A 45 9.42 -8.02 -5.46
C LEU A 45 8.52 -8.68 -6.51
N TRP A 46 7.39 -8.07 -6.85
CA TRP A 46 6.51 -8.59 -7.90
C TRP A 46 7.22 -8.63 -9.26
N ARG A 47 7.87 -7.53 -9.65
CA ARG A 47 8.63 -7.46 -10.90
C ARG A 47 9.79 -8.46 -10.93
N TYR A 48 10.51 -8.60 -9.81
CA TYR A 48 11.55 -9.60 -9.69
C TYR A 48 11.00 -11.02 -9.90
N CYS A 49 9.91 -11.36 -9.21
CA CYS A 49 9.24 -12.66 -9.35
C CYS A 49 8.71 -12.93 -10.76
N GLN A 50 8.27 -11.90 -11.49
CA GLN A 50 7.92 -12.02 -12.92
C GLN A 50 9.15 -12.28 -13.78
N GLY A 51 10.24 -11.55 -13.54
CA GLY A 51 11.49 -11.70 -14.29
C GLY A 51 12.11 -13.08 -14.17
N VAL A 52 11.95 -13.75 -13.01
CA VAL A 52 12.43 -15.12 -12.79
C VAL A 52 11.40 -16.20 -13.14
N GLY A 53 10.20 -15.81 -13.63
CA GLY A 53 9.14 -16.74 -14.00
C GLY A 53 8.36 -17.37 -12.83
N ALA A 54 8.55 -16.89 -11.60
CA ALA A 54 7.79 -17.35 -10.43
C ALA A 54 6.34 -16.80 -10.39
N ILE A 55 6.12 -15.66 -11.04
CA ILE A 55 4.78 -15.07 -11.27
C ILE A 55 4.60 -14.91 -12.78
N SER A 56 3.38 -15.15 -13.27
CA SER A 56 3.07 -14.92 -14.69
C SER A 56 3.33 -13.46 -15.09
N PRO A 57 3.96 -13.20 -16.25
CA PRO A 57 4.19 -11.84 -16.74
C PRO A 57 2.89 -11.07 -17.00
N ASP A 58 1.80 -11.78 -17.30
CA ASP A 58 0.49 -11.17 -17.59
C ASP A 58 -0.27 -10.72 -16.33
N LYS A 59 0.26 -11.04 -15.14
CA LYS A 59 -0.40 -10.75 -13.87
C LYS A 59 0.01 -9.37 -13.36
N GLU A 60 -0.93 -8.42 -13.36
CA GLU A 60 -0.69 -7.11 -12.76
C GLU A 60 -0.40 -7.21 -11.25
N PRO A 61 0.55 -6.40 -10.72
CA PRO A 61 0.73 -6.28 -9.29
C PRO A 61 -0.54 -5.72 -8.63
N PRO A 62 -0.92 -6.22 -7.44
CA PRO A 62 -2.10 -5.73 -6.74
C PRO A 62 -1.94 -4.25 -6.41
N LYS A 63 -2.86 -3.40 -6.88
CA LYS A 63 -2.88 -1.96 -6.56
C LYS A 63 -2.96 -1.77 -5.04
N ASP A 64 -2.12 -0.90 -4.48
CA ASP A 64 -2.16 -0.59 -3.04
C ASP A 64 -3.44 0.20 -2.72
N PRO A 65 -4.32 -0.29 -1.82
CA PRO A 65 -5.46 0.49 -1.34
C PRO A 65 -5.06 1.63 -0.38
N ARG A 66 -3.77 1.74 0.00
CA ARG A 66 -3.23 2.74 0.94
C ARG A 66 -2.52 3.87 0.18
N GLY A 67 -3.30 4.63 -0.57
CA GLY A 67 -2.81 5.84 -1.25
C GLY A 67 -3.90 6.77 -1.79
N GLY A 68 -5.18 6.40 -1.66
CA GLY A 68 -6.31 7.26 -2.01
C GLY A 68 -6.89 7.96 -0.79
N ARG A 69 -7.21 9.25 -0.92
CA ARG A 69 -8.16 9.96 -0.04
C ARG A 69 -9.44 9.12 0.02
N ARG A 70 -9.64 8.36 1.10
CA ARG A 70 -10.91 7.66 1.31
C ARG A 70 -11.97 8.74 1.53
N GLU A 71 -13.16 8.59 0.95
CA GLU A 71 -14.30 9.40 1.39
C GLU A 71 -14.49 9.16 2.89
N GLY A 72 -14.35 10.21 3.70
CA GLY A 72 -14.35 10.12 5.17
C GLY A 72 -12.98 9.98 5.85
N ALA A 73 -11.86 10.03 5.12
CA ALA A 73 -10.53 10.18 5.72
C ALA A 73 -10.34 11.62 6.21
N GLY A 74 -10.64 11.84 7.49
CA GLY A 74 -10.44 13.09 8.21
C GLY A 74 -11.02 12.96 9.62
N ARG A 75 -10.34 13.52 10.63
CA ARG A 75 -10.86 13.58 12.00
C ARG A 75 -12.15 14.40 11.93
N LYS A 76 -13.32 13.83 12.27
CA LYS A 76 -14.56 14.63 12.43
C LYS A 76 -14.22 15.76 13.42
N SER A 77 -14.30 17.01 12.96
CA SER A 77 -14.17 18.17 13.83
C SER A 77 -15.21 18.03 14.93
N LYS A 78 -14.74 17.99 16.18
CA LYS A 78 -15.61 17.92 17.36
C LYS A 78 -16.39 19.24 17.36
N SER A 79 -17.68 19.20 17.03
CA SER A 79 -18.58 20.31 17.27
C SER A 79 -18.53 20.60 18.77
N GLN A 80 -18.10 21.81 19.15
CA GLN A 80 -18.35 22.32 20.49
C GLN A 80 -19.86 22.56 20.55
N GLU A 81 -20.60 21.68 21.24
CA GLU A 81 -21.92 22.05 21.73
C GLU A 81 -21.75 22.76 23.06
N ASP A 82 -22.39 23.91 23.12
CA ASP A 82 -22.32 24.96 24.11
C ASP A 82 -22.54 24.49 25.55
N THR A 83 -21.79 25.14 26.44
CA THR A 83 -22.11 25.26 27.86
C THR A 83 -23.30 26.21 27.99
N GLU A 84 -24.42 25.72 28.48
CA GLU A 84 -25.45 26.57 29.11
C GLU A 84 -25.73 26.06 30.53
N GLU A 85 -25.76 27.01 31.45
CA GLU A 85 -26.01 26.92 32.90
C GLU A 85 -27.33 26.24 33.29
#